data_AF-A0AAV8GLJ4-F1
#
_entry.id   AF-A0AAV8GLJ4-F1
#
_cell.length_a   1.000
_cell.length_b   1.000
_cell.length_c   1.000
_cell.angle_alpha   90.00
_cell.angle_beta   90.00
_cell.angle_gamma   90.00
#
_symmetry.space_group_name_H-M   'P 1'
#
loop_
_entity.id
_entity.type
_entity.pdbx_description
1 polymer ?
#
loop_
_entity_poly.entity_id
_entity_poly.type
_entity_poly.pdbx_seq_one_letter_code
_entity_poly.pdbx_strand_id
1 'polypeptide(L)'
;MLKGNTLVTSMKQVLLDAANKVGIEGAEELLNDPDKGVAEVNEELEKYSSRISGVPHFTINGKFEISGGQPPEVFQRAFKAAV
;
A
#
# COMPACT_ATOMS: atom_id res chain seq x y z
N MET A 1 5.93 -34.20 23.74
CA MET A 1 4.65 -33.45 23.70
C MET A 1 4.95 -32.08 23.11
N LEU A 2 4.77 -31.92 21.79
CA LEU A 2 4.92 -30.62 21.13
C LEU A 2 3.54 -29.95 21.19
N LYS A 3 3.39 -28.87 21.96
CA LYS A 3 2.20 -28.03 21.88
C LYS A 3 2.29 -27.27 20.56
N GLY A 4 1.53 -27.72 19.56
CA GLY A 4 1.33 -26.98 18.32
C GLY A 4 0.63 -25.68 18.65
N ASN A 5 1.38 -24.59 18.70
CA ASN A 5 0.82 -23.24 18.81
C ASN A 5 0.53 -22.74 17.41
N THR A 6 -0.55 -23.24 16.80
CA THR A 6 -1.14 -22.57 15.64
C THR A 6 -1.74 -21.28 16.17
N LEU A 7 -0.99 -20.18 16.09
CA LEU A 7 -1.50 -18.83 16.33
C LEU A 7 -2.61 -18.57 15.31
N VAL A 8 -3.86 -18.83 15.68
CA VAL A 8 -5.02 -18.30 14.95
C VAL A 8 -5.08 -16.83 15.31
N THR A 9 -4.21 -16.04 14.68
CA THR A 9 -4.18 -14.58 14.80
C THR A 9 -5.24 -14.02 13.86
N SER A 10 -6.17 -13.21 14.36
CA SER A 10 -7.18 -12.57 13.52
C SER A 10 -6.50 -11.63 12.50
N MET A 11 -7.16 -11.39 11.35
CA MET A 11 -6.64 -10.43 10.35
C MET A 11 -6.35 -9.06 10.98
N LYS A 12 -7.22 -8.62 11.89
CA LYS A 12 -7.02 -7.38 12.67
C LYS A 12 -5.72 -7.41 13.46
N GLN A 13 -5.42 -8.50 14.16
CA GLN A 13 -4.20 -8.60 14.97
C GLN A 13 -2.94 -8.63 14.09
N VAL A 14 -2.98 -9.26 12.91
CA VAL A 14 -1.87 -9.20 11.94
C VAL A 14 -1.58 -7.75 11.52
N LEU A 15 -2.62 -6.95 11.28
CA LEU A 15 -2.47 -5.54 10.91
C LEU A 15 -1.96 -4.67 12.07
N LEU A 16 -2.43 -4.92 13.30
CA LEU A 16 -1.93 -4.24 14.50
C LEU A 16 -0.45 -4.53 14.76
N ASP A 17 -0.05 -5.80 14.63
CA ASP A 17 1.36 -6.19 14.80
C ASP A 17 2.25 -5.52 13.74
N ALA A 18 1.77 -5.43 12.49
CA ALA A 18 2.47 -4.73 11.41
C ALA A 18 2.61 -3.24 11.70
N ALA A 19 1.54 -2.57 12.15
CA ALA A 19 1.56 -1.16 12.53
C ALA A 19 2.53 -0.88 13.68
N ASN A 20 2.46 -1.69 14.75
CA ASN A 20 3.35 -1.57 15.91
C ASN A 20 4.83 -1.77 15.52
N LYS A 21 5.13 -2.71 14.62
CA LYS A 21 6.49 -2.99 14.17
C LYS A 21 7.16 -1.78 13.50
N VAL A 22 6.38 -0.90 12.87
CA VAL A 22 6.88 0.32 12.20
C VAL A 22 6.55 1.60 12.97
N GLY A 23 5.99 1.50 14.19
CA GLY A 23 5.68 2.65 15.05
C GLY A 23 4.47 3.48 14.61
N ILE A 24 3.50 2.89 13.90
CA ILE A 24 2.25 3.57 13.53
C ILE A 24 1.30 3.56 14.73
N GLU A 25 0.90 4.76 15.16
CA GLU A 25 -0.12 4.98 16.19
C GLU A 25 -1.54 5.05 15.57
N GLY A 26 -2.59 4.85 16.36
CA GLY A 26 -4.00 5.00 15.92
C GLY A 26 -4.56 3.86 15.07
N ALA A 27 -3.77 2.83 14.75
CA ALA A 27 -4.22 1.68 13.94
C ALA A 27 -5.40 0.92 14.58
N GLU A 28 -5.43 0.79 15.90
CA GLU A 28 -6.55 0.13 16.59
C GLU A 28 -7.86 0.90 16.47
N GLU A 29 -7.82 2.23 16.59
CA GLU A 29 -8.98 3.08 16.39
C GLU A 29 -9.47 3.00 14.95
N LEU A 30 -8.56 3.03 13.97
CA LEU A 30 -8.90 2.87 12.55
C LEU A 30 -9.53 1.51 12.26
N LEU A 31 -8.98 0.42 12.81
CA LEU A 31 -9.47 -0.94 12.55
C LEU A 31 -10.72 -1.34 13.36
N ASN A 32 -11.11 -0.54 14.36
CA ASN A 32 -12.33 -0.75 15.15
C ASN A 32 -13.58 -0.22 14.45
N ASP A 33 -13.41 0.75 13.55
CA ASP A 33 -14.49 1.34 12.76
C ASP A 33 -14.42 0.79 11.33
N PRO A 34 -15.40 -0.03 10.89
CA PRO A 34 -15.39 -0.62 9.56
C PRO A 34 -15.53 0.42 8.42
N ASP A 35 -15.99 1.63 8.71
CA ASP A 35 -16.20 2.69 7.71
C ASP A 35 -14.99 3.64 7.61
N LYS A 36 -14.13 3.66 8.63
CA LYS A 36 -12.99 4.59 8.70
C LYS A 36 -11.92 4.23 7.67
N GLY A 37 -11.61 5.19 6.78
CA GLY A 37 -10.65 5.01 5.69
C GLY A 37 -11.25 4.45 4.39
N VAL A 38 -12.51 4.00 4.40
CA VAL A 38 -13.16 3.41 3.21
C VAL A 38 -13.40 4.45 2.12
N ALA A 39 -13.84 5.66 2.50
CA ALA A 39 -14.12 6.72 1.55
C ALA A 39 -12.86 7.15 0.80
N GLU A 40 -11.76 7.33 1.53
CA GLU A 40 -10.46 7.76 0.98
C GLU A 40 -9.88 6.70 0.04
N VAL A 41 -9.95 5.42 0.41
CA VAL A 41 -9.50 4.31 -0.45
C VAL A 41 -10.32 4.24 -1.74
N ASN A 42 -11.65 4.38 -1.65
CA ASN A 42 -12.51 4.35 -2.82
C ASN A 42 -12.29 5.57 -3.73
N GLU A 43 -12.10 6.76 -3.18
CA GLU A 43 -11.79 7.97 -3.96
C GLU A 43 -10.49 7.80 -4.77
N GLU A 44 -9.43 7.26 -4.17
CA GLU A 44 -8.19 6.98 -4.90
C GLU A 44 -8.36 5.90 -5.98
N LEU A 45 -9.10 4.83 -5.67
CA LEU A 45 -9.39 3.78 -6.65
C LEU A 45 -10.17 4.34 -7.85
N GLU A 46 -11.22 5.13 -7.63
CA GLU A 46 -12.00 5.76 -8.70
C GLU A 46 -11.14 6.69 -9.56
N LYS A 47 -10.26 7.47 -8.91
CA LYS A 47 -9.38 8.42 -9.58
C LYS A 47 -8.37 7.76 -10.52
N TYR A 48 -7.77 6.64 -10.12
CA TYR A 48 -6.63 6.07 -10.83
C TYR A 48 -6.91 4.76 -11.60
N SER A 49 -7.89 3.96 -11.18
CA SER A 49 -8.11 2.59 -11.71
C SER A 49 -8.35 2.54 -13.21
N SER A 50 -9.06 3.51 -13.79
CA SER A 50 -9.35 3.56 -15.23
C SER A 50 -8.12 3.67 -16.13
N ARG A 51 -6.99 4.15 -15.59
CA ARG A 51 -5.72 4.36 -16.33
C ARG A 51 -4.67 3.29 -16.03
N ILE A 52 -4.87 2.53 -14.96
CA ILE A 52 -3.90 1.55 -14.46
C ILE A 52 -4.40 0.14 -14.77
N SER A 53 -3.72 -0.53 -15.70
CA SER A 53 -4.02 -1.94 -16.05
C SER A 53 -3.29 -2.96 -15.17
N GLY A 54 -2.36 -2.52 -14.32
CA GLY A 54 -1.61 -3.39 -13.42
C GLY A 54 -0.71 -2.60 -12.47
N VAL A 55 -0.36 -3.22 -11.34
CA VAL A 55 0.48 -2.64 -10.28
C VAL A 55 1.81 -3.39 -10.15
N PRO A 56 2.90 -2.72 -9.71
CA PRO A 56 2.97 -1.30 -9.36
C PRO A 56 2.91 -0.37 -10.59
N HIS A 57 2.40 0.84 -10.40
CA HIS A 57 2.34 1.91 -11.40
C HIS A 57 2.87 3.19 -10.77
N PHE A 58 3.74 3.92 -11.47
CA PHE A 58 4.41 5.09 -10.95
C PHE A 58 4.25 6.28 -11.89
N THR A 59 3.87 7.43 -11.32
CA THR A 59 3.87 8.72 -12.01
C THR A 59 4.99 9.59 -11.46
N ILE A 60 5.93 10.01 -12.32
CA ILE A 60 7.06 10.87 -11.95
C ILE A 60 6.75 12.32 -12.31
N ASN A 61 6.55 13.17 -11.29
CA ASN A 61 6.20 14.60 -11.41
C ASN A 61 5.02 14.90 -12.35
N GLY A 62 4.08 13.96 -12.53
CA GLY A 62 2.97 14.10 -13.47
C GLY A 62 3.36 14.06 -14.96
N LYS A 63 4.63 13.77 -15.29
CA LYS A 63 5.17 13.83 -16.66
C LYS A 63 5.42 12.45 -17.28
N PHE A 64 5.83 11.47 -16.46
CA PHE A 64 6.21 10.14 -16.93
C PHE A 64 5.44 9.07 -16.17
N GLU A 65 4.90 8.11 -16.90
CA GLU A 65 4.26 6.91 -16.35
C GLU A 65 5.19 5.70 -16.53
N ILE A 66 5.34 4.90 -15.48
CA ILE A 66 6.11 3.66 -15.48
C ILE A 66 5.22 2.55 -14.94
N SER A 67 4.97 1.53 -15.77
CA SER A 67 4.16 0.36 -15.39
C SER A 67 5.04 -0.85 -15.06
N GLY A 68 4.71 -1.53 -13.96
CA GLY A 68 5.40 -2.71 -13.46
C GLY A 68 6.69 -2.41 -12.70
N GLY A 69 7.25 -3.46 -12.09
CA GLY A 69 8.54 -3.43 -11.40
C GLY A 69 9.72 -3.35 -12.37
N GLN A 70 9.87 -2.21 -13.05
CA GLN A 70 10.92 -1.99 -14.04
C GLN A 70 12.33 -1.99 -13.42
N PRO A 71 13.38 -2.23 -14.23
CA PRO A 71 14.77 -2.08 -13.76
C PRO A 71 15.08 -0.66 -13.26
N PRO A 72 15.98 -0.49 -12.28
CA PRO A 72 16.32 0.82 -11.69
C PRO A 72 16.72 1.88 -12.72
N GLU A 73 17.34 1.50 -13.84
CA GLU A 73 17.79 2.41 -14.89
C GLU A 73 16.63 3.15 -15.56
N VAL A 74 15.44 2.53 -15.62
CA VAL A 74 14.23 3.17 -16.14
C VAL A 74 13.82 4.35 -15.25
N PHE A 75 13.80 4.13 -13.93
CA PHE A 75 13.50 5.17 -12.95
C PHE A 75 14.55 6.28 -12.95
N GLN A 76 15.84 5.92 -12.98
CA GLN A 76 16.93 6.91 -13.02
C GLN A 76 16.81 7.85 -14.23
N ARG A 77 16.43 7.32 -15.41
CA ARG A 77 16.19 8.14 -16.61
C ARG A 77 14.98 9.04 -16.43
N ALA A 78 13.88 8.52 -15.91
CA ALA A 78 12.67 9.31 -15.66
C ALA A 78 12.92 10.46 -14.68
N PHE A 79 13.62 10.22 -13.57
CA PHE A 79 13.97 11.26 -12.61
C PHE A 79 14.83 12.36 -13.22
N LYS A 80 15.85 12.00 -14.03
CA LYS A 80 16.70 12.97 -14.72
C LYS A 80 15.97 13.79 -15.79
N ALA A 81 14.92 13.23 -16.40
CA ALA A 81 14.12 13.92 -17.42
C ALA A 81 12.98 14.75 -16.83
N ALA A 82 12.62 14.53 -15.56
CA ALA A 82 11.47 15.15 -14.90
C ALA A 82 11.79 16.44 -14.13
N VAL A 83 13.08 16.77 -13.95
CA VAL A 83 13.57 18.07 -13.48
C VAL A 83 13.17 19.22 -14.40
#